data_AF-A0A840F7D6-F1
#
_entry.id   AF-A0A840F7D6-F1
#
_cell.length_a   1.000
_cell.length_b   1.000
_cell.length_c   1.000
_cell.angle_alpha   90.00
_cell.angle_beta   90.00
_cell.angle_gamma   90.00
#
_symmetry.space_group_name_H-M   'P 1'
#
loop_
_entity.id
_entity.type
_entity.pdbx_description
1 polymer ?
#
loop_
_entity_poly.entity_id
_entity_poly.type
_entity_poly.pdbx_seq_one_letter_code
_entity_poly.pdbx_strand_id
1 'polypeptide(L)'
;MAVLALAGCGDDGGSGGQVVQIASTPSPSPTPTPTPTPSPTPTPAPAVDPYVLGTLRYSLASDIPADKLAGIRDAMEFAVAHTNVLGAFAGTVSVVYGSGTPTADASYQGQIRFGGAIGRRVALHELAHWFGSGSVGEWPGLVTNGRFTGPVANARIRAFDGAQAVLNADRMHFWPYGLNYDSEFAETQRNTQLVSAQRADMRLGVDETAAIAGVRRFHNRSGQLVLQGATTGATPTEEANAPASAKQQWRVTFADGFVTLTNAESGLAIEGTASGDNVAAVMAPASGATRQQWEMMPVGEGGWFLLRNRATGNCLDNIGNLAVGGAVRLWGCGFHPNQQWQLVR
;
A
#
# COMPACT_ATOMS: atom_id res chain seq x y z
N MET A 1 25.55 -27.10 -49.21
CA MET A 1 25.66 -27.95 -50.40
C MET A 1 26.84 -28.93 -50.21
N ALA A 2 26.60 -30.23 -50.42
CA ALA A 2 27.53 -31.38 -50.66
C ALA A 2 28.87 -31.42 -49.89
N VAL A 3 29.16 -32.32 -48.92
CA VAL A 3 29.28 -33.80 -48.86
C VAL A 3 30.42 -34.42 -49.71
N LEU A 4 31.38 -35.10 -49.02
CA LEU A 4 32.09 -36.39 -49.29
C LEU A 4 33.49 -36.31 -48.60
N ALA A 5 33.90 -37.07 -47.58
CA ALA A 5 33.97 -38.51 -47.26
C ALA A 5 35.23 -39.24 -47.80
N LEU A 6 35.83 -40.07 -46.93
CA LEU A 6 36.71 -41.27 -47.06
C LEU A 6 37.91 -41.19 -46.08
N ALA A 7 38.53 -42.25 -45.57
CA ALA A 7 38.22 -43.65 -45.17
C ALA A 7 39.57 -44.21 -44.65
N GLY A 8 39.59 -45.20 -43.74
CA GLY A 8 40.82 -45.94 -43.42
C GLY A 8 40.70 -46.97 -42.30
N CYS A 9 40.70 -48.24 -42.67
CA CYS A 9 40.77 -49.45 -41.82
C CYS A 9 42.22 -49.95 -41.68
N GLY A 10 42.48 -50.84 -40.71
CA GLY A 10 43.69 -51.70 -40.70
C GLY A 10 43.73 -52.68 -39.51
N ASP A 11 43.57 -53.97 -39.82
CA ASP A 11 43.69 -55.14 -38.94
C ASP A 11 45.09 -55.83 -39.05
N ASP A 12 45.33 -56.81 -38.17
CA ASP A 12 46.01 -58.12 -38.39
C ASP A 12 47.33 -58.49 -37.66
N GLY A 13 47.25 -59.63 -36.93
CA GLY A 13 48.20 -60.76 -36.82
C GLY A 13 49.55 -60.56 -36.09
N GLY A 14 50.08 -61.43 -35.21
CA GLY A 14 49.87 -62.84 -34.93
C GLY A 14 51.19 -63.63 -35.08
N SER A 15 51.95 -63.87 -33.99
CA SER A 15 53.07 -64.84 -33.99
C SER A 15 53.28 -65.49 -32.60
N GLY A 16 53.35 -66.82 -32.58
CA GLY A 16 53.31 -67.67 -31.39
C GLY A 16 54.59 -67.72 -30.54
N GLY A 17 54.37 -67.95 -29.24
CA GLY A 17 55.37 -68.25 -28.24
C GLY A 17 54.76 -69.14 -27.15
N GLN A 18 55.54 -70.11 -26.68
CA GLN A 18 55.17 -71.18 -25.75
C GLN A 18 54.47 -70.70 -24.46
N VAL A 19 53.50 -71.52 -24.04
CA VAL A 19 52.62 -71.32 -22.89
C VAL A 19 53.40 -71.56 -21.58
N VAL A 20 53.65 -70.48 -20.83
CA VAL A 20 53.94 -70.53 -19.40
C VAL A 20 52.71 -69.95 -18.70
N GLN A 21 51.92 -70.80 -18.01
CA GLN A 21 50.78 -70.35 -17.22
C GLN A 21 51.29 -69.65 -15.95
N ILE A 22 51.41 -68.33 -16.03
CA ILE A 22 51.49 -67.41 -14.88
C ILE A 22 50.06 -67.03 -14.50
N ALA A 23 49.69 -67.31 -13.24
CA ALA A 23 48.38 -66.97 -12.70
C ALA A 23 48.15 -65.45 -12.76
N SER A 24 47.12 -65.01 -13.49
CA SER A 24 46.72 -63.62 -13.56
C SER A 24 45.98 -63.22 -12.28
N THR A 25 46.49 -62.17 -11.61
CA THR A 25 45.83 -61.50 -10.48
C THR A 25 44.52 -60.85 -10.94
N PRO A 26 43.44 -60.88 -10.14
CA PRO A 26 42.18 -60.25 -10.51
C PRO A 26 42.33 -58.72 -10.62
N SER A 27 41.84 -58.16 -11.72
CA SER A 27 41.81 -56.71 -11.97
C SER A 27 40.85 -56.01 -10.99
N PRO A 28 41.23 -54.88 -10.36
CA PRO A 28 40.35 -54.15 -9.46
C PRO A 28 39.15 -53.56 -10.23
N SER A 29 37.95 -53.75 -9.66
CA SER A 29 36.69 -53.23 -10.19
C SER A 29 36.69 -51.70 -10.25
N PRO A 30 36.19 -51.05 -11.33
CA PRO A 30 36.13 -49.61 -11.42
C PRO A 30 35.22 -49.02 -10.32
N THR A 31 35.71 -48.00 -9.63
CA THR A 31 34.96 -47.29 -8.58
C THR A 31 33.85 -46.46 -9.22
N PRO A 32 32.59 -46.52 -8.74
CA PRO A 32 31.49 -45.75 -9.32
C PRO A 32 31.71 -44.24 -9.13
N THR A 33 31.55 -43.48 -10.21
CA THR A 33 31.58 -42.01 -10.20
C THR A 33 30.40 -41.46 -9.38
N PRO A 34 30.62 -40.53 -8.44
CA PRO A 34 29.53 -39.96 -7.64
C PRO A 34 28.53 -39.20 -8.53
N THR A 35 27.24 -39.53 -8.37
CA THR A 35 26.13 -38.84 -9.02
C THR A 35 26.03 -37.40 -8.50
N PRO A 36 25.86 -36.37 -9.36
CA PRO A 36 25.70 -34.99 -8.92
C PRO A 36 24.48 -34.87 -8.00
N THR A 37 24.69 -34.30 -6.82
CA THR A 37 23.62 -34.02 -5.86
C THR A 37 22.62 -33.04 -6.49
N PRO A 38 21.31 -33.33 -6.47
CA PRO A 38 20.30 -32.40 -6.99
C PRO A 38 20.40 -31.06 -6.23
N SER A 39 20.43 -29.96 -6.98
CA SER A 39 20.37 -28.61 -6.42
C SER A 39 19.07 -28.46 -5.61
N PRO A 40 19.10 -27.89 -4.39
CA PRO A 40 17.90 -27.76 -3.58
C PRO A 40 16.86 -26.93 -4.33
N THR A 41 15.65 -27.48 -4.46
CA THR A 41 14.48 -26.72 -4.93
C THR A 41 14.32 -25.47 -4.06
N PRO A 42 14.21 -24.26 -4.62
CA PRO A 42 14.05 -23.05 -3.83
C PRO A 42 12.83 -23.19 -2.93
N THR A 43 13.04 -22.97 -1.62
CA THR A 43 11.96 -22.94 -0.65
C THR A 43 10.94 -21.86 -1.06
N PRO A 44 9.62 -22.15 -1.08
CA PRO A 44 8.62 -21.15 -1.38
C PRO A 44 8.80 -19.92 -0.48
N ALA A 45 8.81 -18.73 -1.08
CA ALA A 45 8.83 -17.49 -0.32
C ALA A 45 7.65 -17.50 0.68
N PRO A 46 7.85 -17.09 1.95
CA PRO A 46 6.77 -17.06 2.92
C PRO A 46 5.60 -16.22 2.41
N ALA A 47 4.39 -16.79 2.48
CA ALA A 47 3.18 -16.09 2.06
C ALA A 47 3.07 -14.74 2.79
N VAL A 48 2.81 -13.69 2.02
CA VAL A 48 2.56 -12.35 2.56
C VAL A 48 1.13 -12.34 3.10
N ASP A 49 0.96 -11.95 4.36
CA ASP A 49 -0.36 -11.83 5.01
C ASP A 49 -0.78 -10.34 5.04
N PRO A 50 -1.70 -9.92 4.14
CA PRO A 50 -2.18 -8.55 4.10
C PRO A 50 -2.76 -8.08 5.44
N TYR A 51 -2.46 -6.84 5.77
CA TYR A 51 -2.99 -6.15 6.94
C TYR A 51 -3.69 -4.87 6.50
N VAL A 52 -4.95 -4.72 6.90
CA VAL A 52 -5.73 -3.50 6.70
C VAL A 52 -6.14 -3.00 8.09
N LEU A 53 -6.11 -1.69 8.30
CA LEU A 53 -6.34 -1.08 9.62
C LEU A 53 -7.80 -1.17 10.04
N GLY A 54 -8.70 -0.82 9.12
CA GLY A 54 -10.13 -0.75 9.37
C GLY A 54 -10.87 -2.06 9.12
N THR A 55 -12.08 -2.11 9.66
CA THR A 55 -13.03 -3.22 9.52
C THR A 55 -14.39 -2.76 9.00
N LEU A 56 -14.49 -1.53 8.47
CA LEU A 56 -15.70 -1.00 7.85
C LEU A 56 -16.17 -1.92 6.72
N ARG A 57 -17.49 -2.12 6.66
CA ARG A 57 -18.17 -2.94 5.64
C ARG A 57 -19.38 -2.20 5.12
N TYR A 58 -19.97 -2.71 4.05
CA TYR A 58 -21.27 -2.26 3.57
C TYR A 58 -22.15 -3.46 3.22
N SER A 59 -23.47 -3.25 3.23
CA SER A 59 -24.47 -4.20 2.74
C SER A 59 -25.38 -3.51 1.74
N LEU A 60 -25.72 -4.21 0.66
CA LEU A 60 -26.60 -3.72 -0.39
C LEU A 60 -28.01 -4.25 -0.17
N ALA A 61 -29.01 -3.39 -0.26
CA ALA A 61 -30.41 -3.82 -0.28
C ALA A 61 -30.70 -4.67 -1.53
N SER A 62 -31.57 -5.68 -1.37
CA SER A 62 -31.88 -6.65 -2.42
C SER A 62 -32.70 -6.09 -3.58
N ASP A 63 -33.35 -4.94 -3.36
CA ASP A 63 -34.24 -4.26 -4.31
C ASP A 63 -33.53 -3.18 -5.14
N ILE A 64 -32.20 -3.02 -5.00
CA ILE A 64 -31.42 -2.11 -5.85
C ILE A 64 -31.57 -2.55 -7.33
N PRO A 65 -32.02 -1.66 -8.23
CA PRO A 65 -32.16 -1.97 -9.65
C PRO A 65 -30.83 -2.44 -10.27
N ALA A 66 -30.91 -3.44 -11.14
CA ALA A 66 -29.73 -4.07 -11.74
C ALA A 66 -28.83 -3.09 -12.51
N ASP A 67 -29.43 -2.07 -13.15
CA ASP A 67 -28.71 -1.02 -13.89
C ASP A 67 -27.96 -0.04 -12.98
N LYS A 68 -28.28 0.00 -11.68
CA LYS A 68 -27.61 0.85 -10.67
C LYS A 68 -26.60 0.06 -9.83
N LEU A 69 -26.86 -1.23 -9.63
CA LEU A 69 -26.11 -2.10 -8.74
C LEU A 69 -24.60 -2.08 -9.00
N ALA A 70 -24.17 -2.14 -10.27
CA ALA A 70 -22.76 -2.17 -10.63
C ALA A 70 -22.03 -0.88 -10.21
N GLY A 71 -22.62 0.29 -10.48
CA GLY A 71 -22.04 1.58 -10.10
C GLY A 71 -22.01 1.82 -8.60
N ILE A 72 -23.07 1.41 -7.88
CA ILE A 72 -23.12 1.51 -6.42
C ILE A 72 -22.07 0.58 -5.79
N ARG A 73 -21.91 -0.63 -6.32
CA ARG A 73 -20.91 -1.59 -5.85
C ARG A 73 -19.49 -1.03 -6.01
N ASP A 74 -19.15 -0.54 -7.20
CA ASP A 74 -17.83 0.09 -7.45
C ASP A 74 -17.57 1.26 -6.49
N ALA A 75 -18.56 2.13 -6.32
CA ALA A 75 -18.45 3.30 -5.46
C ALA A 75 -18.22 2.94 -3.98
N MET A 76 -19.00 1.98 -3.46
CA MET A 76 -18.91 1.55 -2.06
C MET A 76 -17.69 0.67 -1.78
N GLU A 77 -17.30 -0.18 -2.72
CA GLU A 77 -16.08 -0.99 -2.61
C GLU A 77 -14.86 -0.08 -2.55
N PHE A 78 -14.78 0.92 -3.44
CA PHE A 78 -13.74 1.95 -3.37
C PHE A 78 -13.76 2.71 -2.05
N ALA A 79 -14.91 3.27 -1.64
CA ALA A 79 -15.00 4.11 -0.45
C ALA A 79 -14.63 3.36 0.83
N VAL A 80 -15.07 2.11 0.97
CA VAL A 80 -14.77 1.26 2.13
C VAL A 80 -13.30 0.84 2.13
N ALA A 81 -12.76 0.37 0.99
CA ALA A 81 -11.36 -0.02 0.89
C ALA A 81 -10.42 1.18 1.15
N HIS A 82 -10.72 2.33 0.55
CA HIS A 82 -10.00 3.59 0.76
C HIS A 82 -9.98 3.99 2.24
N THR A 83 -11.14 3.95 2.90
CA THR A 83 -11.27 4.32 4.31
C THR A 83 -10.51 3.36 5.23
N ASN A 84 -10.62 2.05 5.01
CA ASN A 84 -9.97 1.04 5.83
C ASN A 84 -8.44 1.04 5.72
N VAL A 85 -7.87 1.54 4.61
CA VAL A 85 -6.42 1.75 4.46
C VAL A 85 -5.91 2.87 5.38
N LEU A 86 -6.73 3.89 5.62
CA LEU A 86 -6.31 5.12 6.30
C LEU A 86 -6.55 5.13 7.80
N GLY A 87 -7.26 4.15 8.36
CA GLY A 87 -7.51 4.12 9.80
C GLY A 87 -8.36 2.94 10.25
N ALA A 88 -8.52 2.81 11.56
CA ALA A 88 -9.28 1.74 12.22
C ALA A 88 -10.81 1.94 12.19
N PHE A 89 -11.33 2.52 11.10
CA PHE A 89 -12.77 2.73 10.93
C PHE A 89 -13.52 1.40 10.97
N ALA A 90 -14.71 1.41 11.58
CA ALA A 90 -15.51 0.22 11.79
C ALA A 90 -17.01 0.50 11.58
N GLY A 91 -17.78 -0.58 11.42
CA GLY A 91 -19.22 -0.54 11.23
C GLY A 91 -19.67 -1.16 9.92
N THR A 92 -20.99 -1.24 9.73
CA THR A 92 -21.61 -1.77 8.52
C THR A 92 -22.57 -0.73 7.97
N VAL A 93 -22.26 -0.19 6.80
CA VAL A 93 -23.07 0.81 6.12
C VAL A 93 -24.20 0.11 5.36
N SER A 94 -25.46 0.41 5.71
CA SER A 94 -26.60 -0.04 4.91
C SER A 94 -26.74 0.84 3.67
N VAL A 95 -26.77 0.23 2.48
CA VAL A 95 -26.79 0.94 1.21
C VAL A 95 -28.06 0.59 0.44
N VAL A 96 -28.81 1.62 0.05
CA VAL A 96 -30.08 1.50 -0.66
C VAL A 96 -30.08 2.39 -1.92
N TYR A 97 -31.08 2.20 -2.78
CA TYR A 97 -31.33 3.09 -3.92
C TYR A 97 -32.75 3.67 -3.86
N GLY A 98 -32.89 4.96 -4.13
CA GLY A 98 -34.18 5.65 -4.22
C GLY A 98 -34.21 6.63 -5.38
N SER A 99 -35.07 6.39 -6.37
CA SER A 99 -35.19 7.23 -7.57
C SER A 99 -35.65 8.67 -7.28
N GLY A 100 -36.28 8.91 -6.12
CA GLY A 100 -36.67 10.24 -5.66
C GLY A 100 -35.54 11.04 -5.00
N THR A 101 -34.39 10.43 -4.73
CA THR A 101 -33.22 11.14 -4.19
C THR A 101 -32.47 11.82 -5.34
N PRO A 102 -32.30 13.15 -5.35
CA PRO A 102 -31.66 13.86 -6.47
C PRO A 102 -30.20 13.46 -6.70
N THR A 103 -29.43 13.24 -5.64
CA THR A 103 -28.00 12.89 -5.68
C THR A 103 -27.76 11.59 -4.93
N ALA A 104 -27.40 11.70 -3.66
CA ALA A 104 -27.40 10.67 -2.64
C ALA A 104 -27.65 11.39 -1.31
N ASP A 105 -28.00 10.63 -0.27
CA ASP A 105 -28.13 11.16 1.08
C ASP A 105 -27.72 10.13 2.13
N ALA A 106 -27.17 10.63 3.23
CA ALA A 106 -26.83 9.84 4.39
C ALA A 106 -27.11 10.59 5.69
N SER A 107 -27.43 9.84 6.74
CA SER A 107 -27.51 10.32 8.11
C SER A 107 -26.49 9.61 8.98
N TYR A 108 -26.18 10.20 10.14
CA TYR A 108 -25.23 9.61 11.07
C TYR A 108 -25.60 8.18 11.44
N GLN A 109 -24.72 7.23 11.11
CA GLN A 109 -24.88 5.78 11.31
C GLN A 109 -26.21 5.19 10.76
N GLY A 110 -26.88 5.90 9.86
CA GLY A 110 -28.09 5.44 9.18
C GLY A 110 -27.76 4.60 7.94
N GLN A 111 -28.53 4.85 6.88
CA GLN A 111 -28.25 4.31 5.56
C GLN A 111 -27.56 5.35 4.68
N ILE A 112 -26.83 4.90 3.67
CA ILE A 112 -26.51 5.69 2.48
C ILE A 112 -27.54 5.33 1.41
N ARG A 113 -28.29 6.31 0.93
CA ARG A 113 -29.24 6.15 -0.18
C ARG A 113 -28.69 6.83 -1.41
N PHE A 114 -28.37 6.03 -2.43
CA PHE A 114 -28.03 6.56 -3.75
C PHE A 114 -29.30 6.93 -4.53
N GLY A 115 -29.18 7.95 -5.38
CA GLY A 115 -30.24 8.41 -6.26
C GLY A 115 -29.68 8.81 -7.62
N GLY A 116 -29.94 10.05 -8.05
CA GLY A 116 -29.51 10.55 -9.36
C GLY A 116 -27.98 10.67 -9.56
N ALA A 117 -27.19 10.64 -8.48
CA ALA A 117 -25.73 10.64 -8.55
C ALA A 117 -25.14 9.37 -7.93
N ILE A 118 -24.35 8.63 -8.72
CA ILE A 118 -23.67 7.41 -8.29
C ILE A 118 -22.20 7.52 -8.73
N GLY A 119 -21.27 7.37 -7.78
CA GLY A 119 -19.85 7.39 -8.08
C GLY A 119 -18.99 7.37 -6.82
N ARG A 120 -17.71 7.07 -6.99
CA ARG A 120 -16.71 6.93 -5.91
C ARG A 120 -16.61 8.19 -5.02
N ARG A 121 -16.63 9.38 -5.62
CA ARG A 121 -16.68 10.65 -4.87
C ARG A 121 -17.96 10.75 -4.03
N VAL A 122 -19.12 10.50 -4.63
CA VAL A 122 -20.42 10.52 -3.94
C VAL A 122 -20.36 9.59 -2.73
N ALA A 123 -19.89 8.36 -2.90
CA ALA A 123 -19.79 7.40 -1.81
C ALA A 123 -18.89 7.88 -0.66
N LEU A 124 -17.70 8.42 -0.95
CA LEU A 124 -16.83 8.99 0.10
C LEU A 124 -17.46 10.20 0.79
N HIS A 125 -18.14 11.07 0.04
CA HIS A 125 -18.85 12.23 0.58
C HIS A 125 -19.99 11.80 1.53
N GLU A 126 -20.85 10.89 1.08
CA GLU A 126 -21.94 10.35 1.91
C GLU A 126 -21.41 9.58 3.12
N LEU A 127 -20.25 8.93 2.97
CA LEU A 127 -19.59 8.26 4.09
C LEU A 127 -19.11 9.26 5.15
N ALA A 128 -18.73 10.49 4.78
CA ALA A 128 -18.45 11.57 5.74
C ALA A 128 -19.68 11.91 6.59
N HIS A 129 -20.84 12.02 5.95
CA HIS A 129 -22.12 12.20 6.64
C HIS A 129 -22.48 10.99 7.50
N TRP A 130 -22.28 9.77 7.00
CA TRP A 130 -22.50 8.56 7.81
C TRP A 130 -21.63 8.52 9.06
N PHE A 131 -20.40 9.04 8.96
CA PHE A 131 -19.46 9.20 10.06
C PHE A 131 -19.74 10.38 10.99
N GLY A 132 -20.63 11.30 10.63
CA GLY A 132 -21.15 12.35 11.53
C GLY A 132 -20.94 13.77 11.04
N SER A 133 -20.11 14.01 10.03
CA SER A 133 -19.87 15.35 9.48
C SER A 133 -21.19 15.92 8.96
N GLY A 134 -21.69 17.02 9.51
CA GLY A 134 -22.94 17.65 9.09
C GLY A 134 -24.25 16.95 9.47
N SER A 135 -24.17 15.75 10.06
CA SER A 135 -25.34 14.88 10.27
C SER A 135 -25.58 14.54 11.74
N VAL A 136 -24.55 14.68 12.58
CA VAL A 136 -24.61 14.38 14.01
C VAL A 136 -25.01 15.62 14.82
N GLY A 137 -25.58 15.43 16.01
CA GLY A 137 -26.08 16.51 16.86
C GLY A 137 -25.00 17.46 17.39
N GLU A 138 -23.75 17.01 17.47
CA GLU A 138 -22.60 17.78 17.92
C GLU A 138 -22.08 18.76 16.86
N TRP A 139 -22.36 18.52 15.57
CA TRP A 139 -21.86 19.32 14.45
C TRP A 139 -22.15 20.82 14.59
N PRO A 140 -23.40 21.27 14.86
CA PRO A 140 -23.69 22.69 14.97
C PRO A 140 -22.94 23.39 16.11
N GLY A 141 -22.57 22.66 17.17
CA GLY A 141 -21.79 23.20 18.28
C GLY A 141 -20.32 23.48 17.93
N LEU A 142 -19.82 22.89 16.84
CA LEU A 142 -18.47 23.09 16.32
C LEU A 142 -18.45 23.95 15.05
N VAL A 143 -19.61 24.43 14.56
CA VAL A 143 -19.65 25.34 13.41
C VAL A 143 -19.99 26.75 13.88
N THR A 144 -19.00 27.62 13.89
CA THR A 144 -19.13 29.02 14.31
C THR A 144 -18.64 29.95 13.21
N ASN A 145 -19.46 30.94 12.83
CA ASN A 145 -19.12 31.93 11.79
C ASN A 145 -18.64 31.29 10.46
N GLY A 146 -19.32 30.23 10.03
CA GLY A 146 -19.00 29.52 8.79
C GLY A 146 -17.74 28.66 8.84
N ARG A 147 -17.24 28.31 10.03
CA ARG A 147 -16.00 27.55 10.23
C ARG A 147 -16.19 26.41 11.21
N PHE A 148 -15.59 25.26 10.91
CA PHE A 148 -15.47 24.16 11.85
C PHE A 148 -14.36 24.47 12.87
N THR A 149 -14.66 24.47 14.16
CA THR A 149 -13.77 24.95 15.23
C THR A 149 -13.11 23.82 16.02
N GLY A 150 -13.30 22.57 15.63
CA GLY A 150 -12.67 21.42 16.29
C GLY A 150 -11.13 21.49 16.22
N PRO A 151 -10.42 21.31 17.36
CA PRO A 151 -8.97 21.47 17.41
C PRO A 151 -8.20 20.42 16.59
N VAL A 152 -8.65 19.17 16.55
CA VAL A 152 -7.96 18.10 15.82
C VAL A 152 -8.05 18.32 14.31
N ALA A 153 -9.25 18.64 13.80
CA ALA A 153 -9.46 18.92 12.38
C ALA A 153 -8.73 20.21 11.95
N ASN A 154 -8.70 21.24 12.80
CA ASN A 154 -7.96 22.47 12.51
C ASN A 154 -6.43 22.29 12.54
N ALA A 155 -5.90 21.43 13.40
CA ALA A 155 -4.47 21.08 13.34
C ALA A 155 -4.15 20.35 12.02
N ARG A 156 -5.02 19.42 11.61
CA ARG A 156 -4.89 18.64 10.38
C ARG A 156 -4.86 19.53 9.13
N ILE A 157 -5.83 20.41 8.96
CA ILE A 157 -5.89 21.28 7.77
C ILE A 157 -4.69 22.25 7.71
N ARG A 158 -4.21 22.73 8.85
CA ARG A 158 -3.01 23.59 8.90
C ARG A 158 -1.73 22.85 8.56
N ALA A 159 -1.64 21.56 8.86
CA ALA A 159 -0.52 20.75 8.43
C ALA A 159 -0.56 20.48 6.92
N PHE A 160 -1.75 20.31 6.35
CA PHE A 160 -1.93 20.13 4.91
C PHE A 160 -1.58 21.38 4.10
N ASP A 161 -2.14 22.53 4.48
CA ASP A 161 -2.19 23.71 3.61
C ASP A 161 -1.45 24.92 4.18
N GLY A 162 -0.83 24.75 5.36
CA GLY A 162 -0.07 25.78 6.05
C GLY A 162 -0.82 26.44 7.20
N ALA A 163 -0.09 27.20 8.03
CA ALA A 163 -0.56 27.67 9.32
C ALA A 163 -1.83 28.55 9.29
N GLN A 164 -2.14 29.17 8.14
CA GLN A 164 -3.30 30.04 7.94
C GLN A 164 -4.52 29.30 7.38
N ALA A 165 -4.42 28.00 7.12
CA ALA A 165 -5.51 27.23 6.56
C ALA A 165 -6.70 27.15 7.52
N VAL A 166 -7.90 27.16 6.95
CA VAL A 166 -9.17 27.18 7.66
C VAL A 166 -10.08 26.10 7.10
N LEU A 167 -10.73 25.35 7.99
CA LEU A 167 -11.80 24.44 7.63
C LEU A 167 -13.13 25.19 7.70
N ASN A 168 -13.65 25.59 6.54
CA ASN A 168 -14.96 26.20 6.44
C ASN A 168 -16.04 25.12 6.59
N ALA A 169 -17.19 25.51 7.12
CA ALA A 169 -18.32 24.61 7.28
C ALA A 169 -19.63 25.39 7.35
N ASP A 170 -20.71 24.74 6.91
CA ASP A 170 -22.07 25.21 7.09
C ASP A 170 -22.89 24.21 7.93
N ARG A 171 -24.22 24.25 7.81
CA ARG A 171 -25.13 23.32 8.49
C ARG A 171 -24.82 21.84 8.21
N MET A 172 -24.26 21.51 7.04
CA MET A 172 -24.16 20.15 6.53
C MET A 172 -22.78 19.85 5.94
N HIS A 173 -22.14 20.78 5.25
CA HIS A 173 -20.91 20.52 4.50
C HIS A 173 -19.70 21.20 5.12
N PHE A 174 -18.52 20.73 4.74
CA PHE A 174 -17.25 21.43 4.99
C PHE A 174 -16.44 21.58 3.70
N TRP A 175 -15.51 22.53 3.70
CA TRP A 175 -14.54 22.72 2.63
C TRP A 175 -13.28 23.44 3.16
N PRO A 176 -12.09 23.23 2.56
CA PRO A 176 -11.81 22.35 1.42
C PRO A 176 -11.91 20.86 1.76
N TYR A 177 -11.85 20.01 0.72
CA TYR A 177 -11.82 18.54 0.82
C TYR A 177 -13.12 17.89 1.34
N GLY A 178 -14.25 18.59 1.24
CA GLY A 178 -15.56 18.01 1.54
C GLY A 178 -16.06 17.04 0.48
N LEU A 179 -15.44 17.02 -0.70
CA LEU A 179 -15.88 16.25 -1.87
C LEU A 179 -17.31 16.63 -2.31
N ASN A 180 -17.65 17.91 -2.16
CA ASN A 180 -18.93 18.50 -2.54
C ASN A 180 -19.07 18.56 -4.07
N TYR A 181 -17.95 18.69 -4.79
CA TYR A 181 -17.89 18.74 -6.25
C TYR A 181 -16.94 17.69 -6.84
N ASP A 182 -17.18 17.26 -8.07
CA ASP A 182 -16.34 16.28 -8.80
C ASP A 182 -14.89 16.74 -8.96
N SER A 183 -14.65 18.05 -9.06
CA SER A 183 -13.30 18.63 -9.13
C SER A 183 -12.46 18.42 -7.87
N GLU A 184 -13.06 18.03 -6.73
CA GLU A 184 -12.35 17.80 -5.47
C GLU A 184 -11.82 16.37 -5.31
N PHE A 185 -12.08 15.46 -6.25
CA PHE A 185 -11.77 14.03 -6.10
C PHE A 185 -10.28 13.67 -6.15
N ALA A 186 -9.38 14.63 -6.42
CA ALA A 186 -7.94 14.37 -6.44
C ALA A 186 -7.33 14.14 -5.04
N GLU A 187 -7.98 14.62 -3.97
CA GLU A 187 -7.42 14.67 -2.61
C GLU A 187 -8.28 13.86 -1.60
N THR A 188 -8.67 12.64 -1.98
CA THR A 188 -9.53 11.75 -1.19
C THR A 188 -8.94 11.31 0.15
N GLN A 189 -7.61 11.22 0.26
CA GLN A 189 -6.95 10.94 1.55
C GLN A 189 -7.26 12.05 2.58
N ARG A 190 -7.12 13.33 2.16
CA ARG A 190 -7.33 14.48 3.04
C ARG A 190 -8.76 14.54 3.55
N ASN A 191 -9.74 14.23 2.69
CA ASN A 191 -11.13 14.08 3.09
C ASN A 191 -11.28 13.06 4.23
N THR A 192 -10.85 11.81 4.02
CA THR A 192 -11.00 10.74 5.03
C THR A 192 -10.31 11.10 6.35
N GLN A 193 -9.12 11.71 6.30
CA GLN A 193 -8.40 12.12 7.50
C GLN A 193 -9.07 13.28 8.23
N LEU A 194 -9.64 14.26 7.51
CA LEU A 194 -10.42 15.34 8.12
C LEU A 194 -11.70 14.81 8.75
N VAL A 195 -12.39 13.87 8.11
CA VAL A 195 -13.57 13.20 8.69
C VAL A 195 -13.20 12.44 9.97
N SER A 196 -12.07 11.75 10.00
CA SER A 196 -11.56 11.09 11.20
C SER A 196 -11.30 12.09 12.34
N ALA A 197 -10.66 13.22 12.03
CA ALA A 197 -10.39 14.27 12.99
C ALA A 197 -11.69 14.93 13.51
N GLN A 198 -12.66 15.18 12.62
CA GLN A 198 -13.98 15.70 12.98
C GLN A 198 -14.71 14.75 13.94
N ARG A 199 -14.66 13.43 13.71
CA ARG A 199 -15.23 12.43 14.63
C ARG A 199 -14.63 12.55 16.04
N ALA A 200 -13.31 12.73 16.14
CA ALA A 200 -12.65 12.94 17.42
C ALA A 200 -13.10 14.24 18.10
N ASP A 201 -13.16 15.34 17.36
CA ASP A 201 -13.63 16.65 17.86
C ASP A 201 -15.10 16.59 18.32
N MET A 202 -15.94 15.83 17.62
CA MET A 202 -17.35 15.58 17.94
C MET A 202 -17.54 14.48 19.01
N ARG A 203 -16.45 13.94 19.59
CA ARG A 203 -16.48 12.90 20.64
C ARG A 203 -17.18 11.60 20.22
N LEU A 204 -17.15 11.26 18.94
CA LEU A 204 -17.73 10.04 18.38
C LEU A 204 -16.75 8.85 18.33
N GLY A 205 -15.53 9.05 18.83
CA GLY A 205 -14.45 8.09 18.80
C GLY A 205 -13.10 8.78 18.96
N VAL A 206 -12.03 8.06 18.63
CA VAL A 206 -10.68 8.62 18.49
C VAL A 206 -10.45 9.11 17.06
N ASP A 207 -9.32 9.74 16.80
CA ASP A 207 -8.82 9.87 15.43
C ASP A 207 -8.42 8.49 14.92
N GLU A 208 -9.31 7.84 14.18
CA GLU A 208 -9.11 6.49 13.63
C GLU A 208 -7.86 6.40 12.76
N THR A 209 -7.43 7.52 12.16
CA THR A 209 -6.23 7.55 11.31
C THR A 209 -4.93 7.44 12.11
N ALA A 210 -4.97 7.72 13.42
CA ALA A 210 -3.84 7.47 14.30
C ALA A 210 -3.47 5.97 14.39
N ALA A 211 -4.40 5.07 14.04
CA ALA A 211 -4.14 3.63 13.99
C ALA A 211 -3.10 3.22 12.92
N ILE A 212 -2.74 4.11 12.00
CA ILE A 212 -1.61 3.89 11.09
C ILE A 212 -0.30 3.67 11.89
N ALA A 213 -0.14 4.35 13.02
CA ALA A 213 1.06 4.30 13.84
C ALA A 213 1.28 2.93 14.50
N GLY A 214 2.55 2.55 14.65
CA GLY A 214 3.00 1.31 15.26
C GLY A 214 4.09 0.64 14.44
N VAL A 215 4.47 -0.58 14.81
CA VAL A 215 5.41 -1.37 13.99
C VAL A 215 4.64 -1.93 12.79
N ARG A 216 5.15 -1.67 11.59
CA ARG A 216 4.56 -2.06 10.31
C ARG A 216 5.61 -2.69 9.41
N ARG A 217 5.13 -3.38 8.38
CA ARG A 217 5.92 -3.92 7.28
C ARG A 217 5.20 -3.55 5.99
N PHE A 218 5.96 -3.32 4.92
CA PHE A 218 5.44 -2.82 3.65
C PHE A 218 5.80 -3.80 2.54
N HIS A 219 4.79 -4.28 1.83
CA HIS A 219 4.93 -5.18 0.71
C HIS A 219 4.63 -4.44 -0.59
N ASN A 220 5.48 -4.61 -1.60
CA ASN A 220 5.30 -3.98 -2.91
C ASN A 220 4.51 -4.87 -3.87
N ARG A 221 3.56 -4.27 -4.60
CA ARG A 221 2.66 -4.98 -5.51
C ARG A 221 3.39 -5.62 -6.70
N SER A 222 4.40 -4.95 -7.27
CA SER A 222 5.11 -5.46 -8.45
C SER A 222 6.17 -6.51 -8.10
N GLY A 223 6.99 -6.21 -7.09
CA GLY A 223 8.12 -7.06 -6.70
C GLY A 223 7.70 -8.31 -5.94
N GLN A 224 6.54 -8.27 -5.26
CA GLN A 224 6.15 -9.27 -4.26
C GLN A 224 7.21 -9.43 -3.14
N LEU A 225 7.98 -8.36 -2.90
CA LEU A 225 9.03 -8.24 -1.91
C LEU A 225 8.61 -7.24 -0.83
N VAL A 226 9.38 -7.17 0.25
CA VAL A 226 9.12 -6.26 1.36
C VAL A 226 10.22 -5.21 1.51
N LEU A 227 9.81 -4.02 1.90
CA LEU A 227 10.69 -2.88 2.12
C LEU A 227 11.68 -3.16 3.26
N GLN A 228 12.96 -3.03 2.95
CA GLN A 228 14.08 -3.25 3.85
C GLN A 228 14.89 -1.97 4.08
N GLY A 229 15.19 -1.71 5.35
CA GLY A 229 16.09 -0.63 5.75
C GLY A 229 17.54 -0.89 5.37
N ALA A 230 18.30 0.20 5.26
CA ALA A 230 19.73 0.18 4.96
C ALA A 230 20.53 1.00 5.99
N THR A 231 21.83 1.14 5.78
CA THR A 231 22.72 1.99 6.59
C THR A 231 22.61 3.47 6.21
N THR A 232 23.13 4.36 7.05
CA THR A 232 23.08 5.81 6.84
C THR A 232 23.60 6.23 5.47
N GLY A 233 22.82 7.05 4.75
CA GLY A 233 23.14 7.55 3.41
C GLY A 233 22.87 6.55 2.28
N ALA A 234 22.66 5.27 2.59
CA ALA A 234 22.30 4.27 1.59
C ALA A 234 20.80 4.35 1.22
N THR A 235 20.47 3.82 0.05
CA THR A 235 19.11 3.68 -0.44
C THR A 235 18.44 2.47 0.22
N PRO A 236 17.17 2.57 0.69
CA PRO A 236 16.42 1.39 1.11
C PRO A 236 16.24 0.41 -0.05
N THR A 237 16.05 -0.87 0.25
CA THR A 237 15.93 -1.91 -0.77
C THR A 237 14.66 -2.72 -0.58
N GLU A 238 14.37 -3.61 -1.53
CA GLU A 238 13.37 -4.66 -1.37
C GLU A 238 14.04 -6.01 -1.11
N GLU A 239 13.43 -6.83 -0.25
CA GLU A 239 13.94 -8.14 0.11
C GLU A 239 12.87 -9.21 0.19
N ALA A 240 13.31 -10.47 0.21
CA ALA A 240 12.42 -11.60 0.47
C ALA A 240 11.71 -11.45 1.83
N ASN A 241 10.43 -11.82 1.89
CA ASN A 241 9.60 -11.69 3.09
C ASN A 241 10.19 -12.48 4.27
N ALA A 242 10.70 -11.78 5.28
CA ALA A 242 11.26 -12.35 6.51
C ALA A 242 10.68 -11.63 7.76
N PRO A 243 9.48 -12.02 8.25
CA PRO A 243 8.75 -11.29 9.30
C PRO A 243 9.50 -11.03 10.60
N ALA A 244 10.39 -11.95 10.99
CA ALA A 244 11.22 -11.81 12.19
C ALA A 244 12.37 -10.81 12.04
N SER A 245 12.64 -10.30 10.83
CA SER A 245 13.75 -9.38 10.56
C SER A 245 13.43 -7.96 10.99
N ALA A 246 14.19 -7.42 11.95
CA ALA A 246 14.10 -6.02 12.35
C ALA A 246 14.41 -5.04 11.20
N LYS A 247 15.18 -5.47 10.19
CA LYS A 247 15.44 -4.70 8.97
C LYS A 247 14.19 -4.44 8.13
N GLN A 248 13.18 -5.31 8.24
CA GLN A 248 11.92 -5.22 7.49
C GLN A 248 10.77 -4.67 8.33
N GLN A 249 11.05 -4.32 9.59
CA GLN A 249 10.10 -3.72 10.51
C GLN A 249 10.34 -2.21 10.57
N TRP A 250 9.25 -1.46 10.53
CA TRP A 250 9.26 -0.01 10.46
C TRP A 250 8.38 0.54 11.59
N ARG A 251 8.98 1.33 12.48
CA ARG A 251 8.25 2.15 13.45
C ARG A 251 7.62 3.30 12.69
N VAL A 252 6.33 3.16 12.41
CA VAL A 252 5.51 4.19 11.79
C VAL A 252 4.97 5.11 12.86
N THR A 253 5.24 6.40 12.73
CA THR A 253 4.58 7.44 13.54
C THR A 253 3.53 8.12 12.69
N PHE A 254 2.47 8.60 13.30
CA PHE A 254 1.44 9.41 12.64
C PHE A 254 1.29 10.74 13.37
N ALA A 255 1.41 11.85 12.64
CA ALA A 255 1.21 13.18 13.17
C ALA A 255 0.64 14.09 12.08
N ASP A 256 -0.44 14.79 12.40
CA ASP A 256 -1.09 15.78 11.54
C ASP A 256 -1.30 15.33 10.09
N GLY A 257 -1.64 14.05 9.90
CA GLY A 257 -2.00 13.45 8.62
C GLY A 257 -0.84 12.87 7.81
N PHE A 258 0.39 12.97 8.32
CA PHE A 258 1.58 12.42 7.69
C PHE A 258 2.16 11.28 8.53
N VAL A 259 2.80 10.34 7.84
CA VAL A 259 3.58 9.27 8.48
C VAL A 259 5.07 9.51 8.36
N THR A 260 5.84 9.03 9.33
CA THR A 260 7.28 8.80 9.17
C THR A 260 7.56 7.30 9.26
N LEU A 261 8.55 6.82 8.52
CA LEU A 261 8.92 5.41 8.48
C LEU A 261 10.34 5.29 9.02
N THR A 262 10.49 4.90 10.29
CA THR A 262 11.79 4.68 10.93
C THR A 262 12.09 3.20 11.05
N ASN A 263 13.22 2.75 10.50
CA ASN A 263 13.58 1.34 10.54
C ASN A 263 13.83 0.85 11.98
N ALA A 264 13.31 -0.32 12.33
CA ALA A 264 13.38 -0.84 13.68
C ALA A 264 14.78 -1.33 14.08
N GLU A 265 15.63 -1.72 13.11
CA GLU A 265 17.01 -2.12 13.36
C GLU A 265 17.96 -0.91 13.42
N SER A 266 17.98 -0.09 12.37
CA SER A 266 18.97 1.00 12.26
C SER A 266 18.56 2.29 12.98
N GLY A 267 17.27 2.48 13.28
CA GLY A 267 16.75 3.74 13.83
C GLY A 267 16.72 4.90 12.83
N LEU A 268 16.98 4.63 11.55
CA LEU A 268 17.01 5.64 10.49
C LEU A 268 15.64 5.75 9.80
N ALA A 269 15.27 6.96 9.39
CA ALA A 269 14.07 7.24 8.63
C ALA A 269 14.33 7.27 7.12
N ILE A 270 13.31 6.95 6.33
CA ILE A 270 13.36 7.15 4.86
C ILE A 270 13.18 8.64 4.56
N GLU A 271 14.11 9.20 3.80
CA GLU A 271 14.15 10.59 3.38
C GLU A 271 14.12 10.75 1.86
N GLY A 272 13.27 11.67 1.39
CA GLY A 272 13.22 12.09 0.00
C GLY A 272 14.22 13.22 -0.31
N THR A 273 15.18 12.96 -1.20
CA THR A 273 16.32 13.88 -1.43
C THR A 273 16.00 15.03 -2.38
N ALA A 274 15.21 14.82 -3.43
CA ALA A 274 14.80 15.85 -4.38
C ALA A 274 13.51 15.45 -5.11
N SER A 275 12.95 16.40 -5.87
CA SER A 275 11.84 16.10 -6.79
C SER A 275 12.36 15.59 -8.13
N GLY A 276 11.62 14.66 -8.73
CA GLY A 276 11.91 14.11 -10.06
C GLY A 276 11.93 12.59 -10.09
N ASP A 277 12.07 12.06 -11.29
CA ASP A 277 12.10 10.63 -11.55
C ASP A 277 13.48 10.05 -11.28
N ASN A 278 13.51 8.81 -10.80
CA ASN A 278 14.73 8.09 -10.47
C ASN A 278 15.60 8.82 -9.41
N VAL A 279 14.98 9.63 -8.54
CA VAL A 279 15.70 10.34 -7.47
C VAL A 279 15.91 9.42 -6.28
N ALA A 280 17.04 9.53 -5.59
CA ALA A 280 17.32 8.69 -4.44
C ALA A 280 16.34 8.95 -3.28
N ALA A 281 15.79 7.88 -2.72
CA ALA A 281 15.42 7.85 -1.31
C ALA A 281 16.66 7.40 -0.52
N VAL A 282 16.85 7.92 0.69
CA VAL A 282 18.01 7.56 1.54
C VAL A 282 17.58 7.29 2.97
N MET A 283 18.37 6.49 3.68
CA MET A 283 18.24 6.30 5.12
C MET A 283 19.00 7.42 5.85
N ALA A 284 18.30 8.21 6.67
CA ALA A 284 18.87 9.34 7.40
C ALA A 284 18.42 9.35 8.88
N PRO A 285 19.16 10.00 9.80
CA PRO A 285 18.68 10.18 11.17
C PRO A 285 17.29 10.82 11.19
N ALA A 286 16.40 10.30 12.04
CA ALA A 286 15.07 10.84 12.18
C ALA A 286 15.13 12.30 12.66
N SER A 287 14.58 13.21 11.85
CA SER A 287 14.61 14.67 12.09
C SER A 287 13.22 15.28 12.16
N GLY A 288 12.20 14.57 11.70
CA GLY A 288 10.83 15.09 11.58
C GLY A 288 10.65 16.10 10.44
N ALA A 289 11.69 16.35 9.62
CA ALA A 289 11.60 17.23 8.47
C ALA A 289 10.55 16.75 7.45
N THR A 290 9.99 17.66 6.65
CA THR A 290 8.99 17.33 5.62
C THR A 290 9.49 16.32 4.59
N ARG A 291 10.82 16.22 4.38
CA ARG A 291 11.46 15.22 3.52
C ARG A 291 11.38 13.79 4.08
N GLN A 292 11.09 13.62 5.36
CA GLN A 292 10.88 12.32 6.02
C GLN A 292 9.40 12.03 6.30
N GLN A 293 8.50 12.89 5.82
CA GLN A 293 7.07 12.78 6.01
C GLN A 293 6.39 12.33 4.73
N TRP A 294 5.43 11.44 4.87
CA TRP A 294 4.77 10.78 3.74
C TRP A 294 3.25 10.83 3.90
N GLU A 295 2.59 11.06 2.78
CA GLU A 295 1.15 10.89 2.61
C GLU A 295 0.89 9.45 2.16
N MET A 296 -0.05 8.78 2.83
CA MET A 296 -0.55 7.47 2.39
C MET A 296 -1.75 7.72 1.49
N MET A 297 -1.60 7.49 0.19
CA MET A 297 -2.67 7.74 -0.79
C MET A 297 -3.29 6.41 -1.22
N PRO A 298 -4.49 6.04 -0.74
CA PRO A 298 -5.09 4.77 -1.10
C PRO A 298 -5.41 4.70 -2.59
N VAL A 299 -5.28 3.50 -3.16
CA VAL A 299 -5.66 3.21 -4.55
C VAL A 299 -7.15 2.84 -4.65
N GLY A 300 -7.78 2.54 -3.51
CA GLY A 300 -9.21 2.19 -3.43
C GLY A 300 -9.51 0.71 -3.60
N GLU A 301 -8.49 -0.16 -3.55
CA GLU A 301 -8.64 -1.60 -3.69
C GLU A 301 -7.67 -2.32 -2.75
N GLY A 302 -8.13 -3.41 -2.12
CA GLY A 302 -7.28 -4.44 -1.54
C GLY A 302 -6.20 -3.96 -0.55
N GLY A 303 -6.38 -2.84 0.16
CA GLY A 303 -5.38 -2.36 1.11
C GLY A 303 -4.17 -1.63 0.50
N TRP A 304 -4.17 -1.38 -0.82
CA TRP A 304 -3.04 -0.77 -1.53
C TRP A 304 -3.03 0.75 -1.44
N PHE A 305 -1.85 1.33 -1.27
CA PHE A 305 -1.62 2.76 -1.23
C PHE A 305 -0.27 3.15 -1.83
N LEU A 306 -0.14 4.41 -2.22
CA LEU A 306 1.14 5.04 -2.53
C LEU A 306 1.68 5.76 -1.28
N LEU A 307 2.99 5.93 -1.21
CA LEU A 307 3.66 6.77 -0.21
C LEU A 307 4.24 8.00 -0.90
N ARG A 308 3.52 9.13 -0.87
CA ARG A 308 3.95 10.41 -1.48
C ARG A 308 4.72 11.25 -0.48
N ASN A 309 5.93 11.64 -0.82
CA ASN A 309 6.76 12.47 0.05
C ASN A 309 6.20 13.90 0.15
N ARG A 310 6.06 14.43 1.36
CA ARG A 310 5.49 15.77 1.60
C ARG A 310 6.35 16.90 1.01
N ALA A 311 7.68 16.75 1.01
CA ALA A 311 8.57 17.79 0.49
C ALA A 311 8.72 17.74 -1.04
N THR A 312 8.77 16.55 -1.63
CA THR A 312 9.11 16.41 -3.05
C THR A 312 7.91 16.18 -3.97
N GLY A 313 6.78 15.70 -3.44
CA GLY A 313 5.60 15.31 -4.22
C GLY A 313 5.76 14.00 -5.00
N ASN A 314 6.91 13.33 -4.89
CA ASN A 314 7.18 12.05 -5.54
C ASN A 314 6.82 10.86 -4.64
N CYS A 315 6.51 9.72 -5.25
CA CYS A 315 6.13 8.48 -4.60
C CYS A 315 7.32 7.54 -4.41
N LEU A 316 7.29 6.78 -3.32
CA LEU A 316 8.24 5.68 -3.06
C LEU A 316 8.02 4.55 -4.08
N ASP A 317 9.09 4.15 -4.77
CA ASP A 317 9.02 3.35 -6.00
C ASP A 317 10.15 2.32 -6.04
N ASN A 318 9.85 1.04 -6.34
CA ASN A 318 10.90 0.03 -6.54
C ASN A 318 11.55 0.06 -7.94
N ILE A 319 11.22 1.05 -8.76
CA ILE A 319 11.68 1.32 -10.12
C ILE A 319 11.51 0.15 -11.09
N GLY A 320 10.61 -0.79 -10.79
CA GLY A 320 10.43 -2.02 -11.56
C GLY A 320 11.57 -3.03 -11.38
N ASN A 321 12.44 -2.84 -10.39
CA ASN A 321 13.46 -3.80 -10.04
C ASN A 321 12.86 -4.88 -9.14
N LEU A 322 12.60 -6.06 -9.72
CA LEU A 322 11.95 -7.18 -9.05
C LEU A 322 12.93 -8.10 -8.29
N ALA A 323 14.23 -7.78 -8.30
CA ALA A 323 15.24 -8.60 -7.65
C ALA A 323 15.36 -8.30 -6.15
N VAL A 324 15.73 -9.32 -5.38
CA VAL A 324 16.23 -9.18 -4.01
C VAL A 324 17.41 -8.19 -3.97
N GLY A 325 17.35 -7.24 -3.06
CA GLY A 325 18.29 -6.13 -2.95
C GLY A 325 18.00 -4.96 -3.92
N GLY A 326 16.89 -5.01 -4.65
CA GLY A 326 16.47 -3.95 -5.58
C GLY A 326 16.29 -2.61 -4.86
N ALA A 327 16.83 -1.54 -5.42
CA ALA A 327 16.80 -0.22 -4.81
C ALA A 327 15.40 0.41 -4.86
N VAL A 328 14.97 1.01 -3.75
CA VAL A 328 13.74 1.78 -3.64
C VAL A 328 14.05 3.27 -3.72
N ARG A 329 13.45 3.96 -4.69
CA ARG A 329 13.75 5.34 -5.07
C ARG A 329 12.48 6.18 -5.05
N LEU A 330 12.56 7.39 -5.58
CA LEU A 330 11.44 8.28 -5.81
C LEU A 330 11.13 8.39 -7.30
N TRP A 331 9.84 8.48 -7.60
CA TRP A 331 9.34 8.71 -8.95
C TRP A 331 8.06 9.55 -8.92
N GLY A 332 7.71 10.21 -10.02
CA GLY A 332 6.40 10.86 -10.17
C GLY A 332 5.26 9.89 -9.83
N CYS A 333 4.33 10.32 -8.98
CA CYS A 333 3.21 9.46 -8.57
C CYS A 333 2.30 9.14 -9.76
N GLY A 334 2.23 7.87 -10.15
CA GLY A 334 1.51 7.41 -11.35
C GLY A 334 0.57 6.24 -11.11
N PHE A 335 0.39 5.80 -9.86
CA PHE A 335 -0.49 4.67 -9.48
C PHE A 335 -0.15 3.33 -10.15
N HIS A 336 1.05 3.16 -10.72
CA HIS A 336 1.48 1.88 -11.28
C HIS A 336 1.98 0.92 -10.17
N PRO A 337 1.99 -0.40 -10.41
CA PRO A 337 2.26 -1.41 -9.37
C PRO A 337 3.58 -1.23 -8.60
N ASN A 338 4.61 -0.67 -9.22
CA ASN A 338 5.91 -0.40 -8.59
C ASN A 338 5.85 0.58 -7.41
N GLN A 339 4.82 1.43 -7.36
CA GLN A 339 4.62 2.43 -6.30
C GLN A 339 3.57 2.01 -5.28
N GLN A 340 2.94 0.84 -5.48
CA GLN A 340 1.84 0.39 -4.64
C GLN A 340 2.37 -0.50 -3.53
N TRP A 341 2.10 -0.05 -2.30
CA TRP A 341 2.48 -0.70 -1.07
C TRP A 341 1.24 -1.18 -0.33
N GLN A 342 1.39 -2.25 0.43
CA GLN A 342 0.38 -2.78 1.33
C GLN A 342 1.02 -3.05 2.69
N LEU A 343 0.27 -2.81 3.77
CA LEU A 343 0.73 -3.22 5.10
C LEU A 343 0.60 -4.74 5.23
N VAL A 344 1.55 -5.37 5.91
CA VAL A 344 1.56 -6.82 6.13
C VAL A 344 1.93 -7.14 7.57
N ARG A 345 1.51 -8.31 8.06
CA ARG A 345 1.86 -8.78 9.40
C ARG A 345 3.32 -9.25 9.51
#